data_AF-A0A7W8XPR1-F1
#
_entry.id   AF-A0A7W8XPR1-F1
#
_cell.length_a   1.000
_cell.length_b   1.000
_cell.length_c   1.000
_cell.angle_alpha   90.00
_cell.angle_beta   90.00
_cell.angle_gamma   90.00
#
_symmetry.space_group_name_H-M   'P 1'
#
loop_
_entity.id
_entity.type
_entity.pdbx_description
1 polymer ?
#
loop_
_entity_poly.entity_id
_entity_poly.type
_entity_poly.pdbx_seq_one_letter_code
_entity_poly.pdbx_strand_id
1 'polypeptide(L)'
;MFNTNALHNILNILITLSALFVAILLATGCTQLGDGTLECSRSFFSPSYTAYIVAALGGLKIVVNITRDGLSGLVKPQPPVVK
;
A
#
# COMPACT_ATOMS: atom_id res chain seq x y z
N MET A 1 5.07 14.97 -20.74
CA MET A 1 5.59 13.71 -20.17
C MET A 1 5.02 13.55 -18.78
N PHE A 2 4.44 12.39 -18.45
CA PHE A 2 3.90 12.13 -17.12
C PHE A 2 5.05 11.77 -16.16
N ASN A 3 5.15 12.46 -15.00
CA ASN A 3 6.21 12.20 -14.03
C ASN A 3 5.88 10.96 -13.18
N THR A 4 6.23 9.79 -13.69
CA THR A 4 5.99 8.51 -13.00
C THR A 4 6.73 8.43 -11.67
N ASN A 5 7.90 9.06 -11.51
CA ASN A 5 8.63 9.05 -10.23
C ASN A 5 7.84 9.78 -9.14
N ALA A 6 7.26 10.95 -9.45
CA ALA A 6 6.40 11.66 -8.52
C ALA A 6 5.17 10.81 -8.14
N LEU A 7 4.51 10.17 -9.12
CA LEU A 7 3.40 9.25 -8.83
C LEU A 7 3.85 8.10 -7.92
N HIS A 8 4.99 7.47 -8.19
CA HIS A 8 5.52 6.38 -7.36
C HIS A 8 5.81 6.81 -5.92
N ASN A 9 6.30 8.04 -5.71
CA ASN A 9 6.55 8.59 -4.38
C ASN A 9 5.24 8.88 -3.64
N ILE A 10 4.25 9.47 -4.33
CA ILE A 10 2.90 9.67 -3.76
C ILE A 10 2.30 8.32 -3.36
N LEU A 11 2.34 7.32 -4.25
CA LEU A 11 1.86 5.97 -3.94
C LEU A 11 2.59 5.36 -2.74
N ASN A 12 3.92 5.52 -2.64
CA ASN A 12 4.68 5.04 -1.48
C ASN A 12 4.22 5.70 -0.17
N ILE A 13 3.98 7.02 -0.17
CA ILE A 13 3.48 7.74 0.99
C ILE A 13 2.11 7.20 1.40
N LEU A 14 1.18 7.08 0.44
CA LEU A 14 -0.18 6.58 0.71
C LEU A 14 -0.18 5.13 1.20
N ILE A 15 0.66 4.26 0.62
CA ILE A 15 0.85 2.88 1.08
C ILE A 15 1.36 2.86 2.52
N THR A 16 2.37 3.67 2.82
CA THR A 16 2.99 3.71 4.15
C THR A 16 1.99 4.21 5.20
N LEU A 17 1.28 5.30 4.92
CA LEU A 17 0.27 5.84 5.82
C LEU A 17 -0.89 4.87 6.02
N SER A 18 -1.34 4.19 4.97
CA SER A 18 -2.40 3.17 5.07
C SER A 18 -1.93 1.96 5.87
N ALA A 19 -0.71 1.50 5.68
CA ALA A 19 -0.14 0.38 6.44
C ALA A 19 0.05 0.74 7.93
N LEU A 20 0.53 1.96 8.22
CA LEU A 20 0.59 2.47 9.58
C LEU A 20 -0.82 2.52 10.21
N PHE A 21 -1.82 2.92 9.44
CA PHE A 21 -3.19 2.96 9.91
C PHE A 21 -3.73 1.56 10.21
N VAL A 22 -3.45 0.54 9.39
CA VAL A 22 -3.73 -0.87 9.71
C VAL A 22 -3.11 -1.25 11.06
N ALA A 23 -1.83 -0.94 11.27
CA ALA A 23 -1.13 -1.29 12.51
C ALA A 23 -1.79 -0.65 13.74
N ILE A 24 -2.19 0.63 13.65
CA ILE A 24 -2.91 1.32 14.73
C ILE A 24 -4.27 0.65 14.99
N LEU A 25 -5.05 0.37 13.95
CA LEU A 25 -6.37 -0.26 14.10
C LEU A 25 -6.27 -1.65 14.75
N LEU A 26 -5.26 -2.43 14.37
CA LEU A 26 -4.97 -3.73 14.97
C LEU A 26 -4.56 -3.59 16.44
N ALA A 27 -3.61 -2.69 16.73
CA ALA A 27 -3.07 -2.53 18.09
C ALA A 27 -4.08 -1.97 19.09
N THR A 28 -5.01 -1.13 18.64
CA THR A 28 -5.96 -0.43 19.52
C THR A 28 -7.35 -1.06 19.56
N GLY A 29 -7.71 -1.87 18.56
CA GLY A 29 -9.08 -2.35 18.39
C GLY A 29 -9.22 -3.85 18.13
N CYS A 30 -8.12 -4.60 18.07
CA CYS A 30 -8.18 -6.05 17.91
C CYS A 30 -7.62 -6.82 19.12
N THR A 31 -8.20 -7.98 19.39
CA THR A 31 -7.71 -8.96 20.36
C THR A 31 -7.68 -10.34 19.70
N GLN A 32 -6.58 -11.07 19.91
CA GLN A 32 -6.50 -12.46 19.45
C GLN A 32 -7.23 -13.37 20.46
N LEU A 33 -8.18 -14.16 19.97
CA LEU A 33 -8.93 -15.14 20.76
C LEU A 33 -8.13 -16.44 20.94
N GLY A 34 -8.61 -17.31 21.83
CA GLY A 34 -7.95 -18.59 22.15
C GLY A 34 -7.90 -19.59 20.98
N ASP A 35 -8.74 -19.40 19.96
CA ASP A 35 -8.74 -20.18 18.72
C ASP A 35 -7.83 -19.59 17.62
N GLY A 36 -7.13 -18.49 17.92
CA GLY A 36 -6.24 -17.79 16.98
C GLY A 36 -6.96 -16.80 16.07
N THR A 37 -8.27 -16.62 16.18
CA THR A 37 -9.00 -15.61 15.42
C THR A 37 -8.71 -14.20 15.96
N LEU A 38 -8.72 -13.20 15.09
CA LEU A 38 -8.59 -11.79 15.43
C LEU A 38 -9.98 -11.16 15.52
N GLU A 39 -10.42 -10.83 16.73
CA GLU A 39 -11.65 -10.09 17.00
C GLU A 39 -11.33 -8.60 16.95
N CYS A 40 -11.95 -7.84 16.04
CA CYS A 40 -11.61 -6.44 15.77
C CYS A 40 -12.81 -5.48 15.90
N SER A 41 -13.89 -5.88 16.57
CA SER A 41 -15.12 -5.08 16.72
C SER A 41 -14.92 -3.77 17.48
N ARG A 42 -13.80 -3.63 18.22
CA ARG A 42 -13.43 -2.41 18.94
C ARG A 42 -12.68 -1.41 18.06
N SER A 43 -12.20 -1.80 16.88
CA SER A 43 -11.62 -0.87 15.90
C SER A 43 -12.73 0.01 15.33
N PHE A 44 -12.54 1.34 15.37
CA PHE A 44 -13.51 2.29 14.80
C PHE A 44 -13.59 2.23 13.26
N PHE A 45 -12.63 1.56 12.61
CA PHE A 45 -12.61 1.27 11.18
C PHE A 45 -12.09 -0.15 10.96
N SER A 46 -12.58 -0.84 9.93
CA SER A 46 -12.17 -2.21 9.64
C SER A 46 -10.69 -2.26 9.20
N PRO A 47 -9.80 -2.99 9.91
CA PRO A 47 -8.42 -3.17 9.50
C PRO A 47 -8.30 -3.84 8.12
N SER A 48 -9.23 -4.73 7.77
CA SER A 48 -9.21 -5.46 6.49
C SER A 48 -9.46 -4.53 5.30
N TYR A 49 -10.36 -3.54 5.43
CA TYR A 49 -10.57 -2.54 4.38
C TYR A 49 -9.32 -1.70 4.14
N THR A 50 -8.65 -1.25 5.21
CA THR A 50 -7.40 -0.51 5.07
C THR A 50 -6.29 -1.38 4.46
N ALA A 51 -6.24 -2.67 4.79
CA ALA A 51 -5.31 -3.61 4.17
C ALA A 51 -5.57 -3.79 2.67
N TYR A 52 -6.84 -3.84 2.25
CA TYR A 52 -7.19 -3.87 0.82
C TYR A 52 -6.77 -2.58 0.10
N ILE A 53 -6.83 -1.42 0.75
CA ILE A 53 -6.32 -0.16 0.19
C ILE A 53 -4.80 -0.24 -0.03
N VAL A 54 -4.06 -0.76 0.96
CA VAL A 54 -2.60 -0.99 0.81
C VAL A 54 -2.30 -1.88 -0.40
N ALA A 55 -3.02 -3.01 -0.52
CA ALA A 55 -2.85 -3.94 -1.63
C ALA A 55 -3.18 -3.29 -2.98
N ALA A 56 -4.28 -2.53 -3.06
CA ALA A 56 -4.69 -1.82 -4.27
C ALA A 56 -3.67 -0.77 -4.71
N LEU A 57 -3.16 0.05 -3.78
CA LEU A 57 -2.14 1.06 -4.09
C LEU A 57 -0.80 0.44 -4.51
N GLY A 58 -0.39 -0.65 -3.85
CA GLY A 58 0.79 -1.43 -4.24
C GLY A 58 0.63 -2.04 -5.64
N GLY A 59 -0.53 -2.64 -5.92
CA GLY A 59 -0.87 -3.16 -7.24
C GLY A 59 -0.87 -2.07 -8.31
N LEU A 60 -1.45 -0.91 -8.03
CA LEU A 60 -1.43 0.24 -8.95
C LEU A 60 0.01 0.67 -9.27
N LYS A 61 0.91 0.68 -8.29
CA LYS A 61 2.33 0.98 -8.51
C LYS A 61 2.98 0.00 -9.50
N ILE A 62 2.65 -1.29 -9.39
CA ILE A 62 3.11 -2.34 -10.32
C ILE A 62 2.54 -2.10 -11.72
N VAL A 63 1.24 -1.82 -11.83
CA VAL A 63 0.58 -1.53 -13.11
C VAL A 63 1.20 -0.32 -13.80
N VAL A 64 1.55 0.74 -13.07
CA VAL A 64 2.25 1.92 -13.62
C VAL A 64 3.60 1.52 -14.23
N ASN A 65 4.38 0.67 -13.57
CA ASN A 65 5.65 0.17 -14.13
C ASN A 65 5.43 -0.64 -15.41
N ILE A 66 4.46 -1.56 -15.40
CA ILE A 66 4.17 -2.44 -16.55
C ILE A 66 3.64 -1.65 -17.73
N THR A 67 2.76 -0.68 -17.50
CA THR A 67 2.20 0.14 -18.58
C THR A 67 3.23 1.07 -19.22
N ARG A 68 4.25 1.51 -18.47
CA ARG A 68 5.31 2.38 -19.00
C ARG A 68 6.37 1.62 -19.82
N ASP A 69 6.86 0.50 -19.30
CA ASP A 69 8.03 -0.20 -19.86
C ASP A 69 7.75 -1.67 -20.26
N GLY A 70 6.52 -2.15 -20.14
CA GLY A 70 6.20 -3.57 -20.22
C GLY A 70 6.63 -4.34 -18.96
N LEU A 71 6.61 -5.67 -19.02
CA LEU A 71 7.00 -6.52 -17.87
C LEU A 71 8.43 -6.26 -17.37
N SER A 72 9.34 -5.83 -18.25
CA SER A 72 10.71 -5.46 -17.86
C SER A 72 10.78 -4.19 -17.01
N GLY A 73 9.72 -3.38 -16.98
CA GLY A 73 9.58 -2.21 -16.11
C GLY A 73 9.64 -2.48 -14.62
N LEU A 74 9.44 -3.73 -14.20
CA LEU A 74 9.52 -4.14 -12.79
C LEU A 74 10.96 -4.20 -12.26
N VAL A 75 11.95 -4.36 -13.14
CA VAL A 75 13.37 -4.51 -12.78
C VAL A 75 14.26 -3.40 -13.33
N LYS A 76 13.74 -2.59 -14.25
CA LYS A 76 14.48 -1.50 -14.88
C LYS A 76 14.69 -0.34 -13.90
N PRO A 77 15.84 0.34 -13.92
CA PRO A 77 16.02 1.58 -13.19
C PRO A 77 14.94 2.61 -13.56
N GLN A 78 14.41 3.31 -12.56
CA GLN A 78 13.48 4.41 -12.80
C GLN A 78 14.21 5.56 -13.54
N PRO A 79 13.56 6.23 -14.49
CA PRO A 79 14.15 7.35 -15.23
C PRO A 79 14.70 8.40 -14.27
N PRO A 80 15.91 8.94 -14.51
CA PRO A 80 16.49 9.96 -13.64
C PRO A 80 15.65 11.23 -13.66
N VAL A 81 15.56 11.91 -12.51
CA VAL A 81 15.03 13.27 -12.47
C VAL A 81 16.09 14.16 -13.12
N VAL A 82 15.73 14.84 -14.20
CA VAL A 82 16.62 15.81 -14.84
C VAL A 82 17.00 16.85 -13.80
N LYS A 83 18.31 17.09 -13.61
CA LYS A 83 18.82 18.16 -12.74
C LYS A 83 18.69 19.51 -13.43
#